data_AF-A0A0P9GVM5-F1
#
_entry.id   AF-A0A0P9GVM5-F1
#
_cell.length_a   1.000
_cell.length_b   1.000
_cell.length_c   1.000
_cell.angle_alpha   90.00
_cell.angle_beta   90.00
_cell.angle_gamma   90.00
#
_symmetry.space_group_name_H-M   'P 1'
#
loop_
_entity.id
_entity.type
_entity.pdbx_description
1 polymer ?
#
loop_
_entity_poly.entity_id
_entity_poly.type
_entity_poly.pdbx_seq_one_letter_code
_entity_poly.pdbx_strand_id
1 'polypeptide(L)'
;MAIAARGDAVPVIYADVVFAVNLLMDGVIIIATTLIIKRRVRPMRTFLGAVFGAAYAMLLFTPQLSFLTTWVGKALASLLMVVIAIPFRSLLELTRNVVVLYCVTFVLAGAVLALHFAAPGMSLAQGTVISGGRIAFQTSVSGLAVVAAIPIAMWLLHVAIGRARRIRHQSQSLVSVTASLGENQVEFVGLLDTGNQLHDPLSGLPVCLLDASVFERLVPDSMGILFQKGVDLLAAIPNLAHEPGMPKLHLVPFRGAGGAQKVTIAIRPDQLWVTHDGADRVLARPCLLALHMDPLSVDARFEAILHTEILTGDDRHDRNTSTQKSEYETSNSVTTAMDSRPIQN
;
A
#
# COMPACT_ATOMS: atom_id res chain seq x y z
N MET A 1 -26.86 31.70 -63.29
CA MET A 1 -26.13 30.41 -63.34
C MET A 1 -24.84 30.58 -62.55
N ALA A 2 -24.91 30.39 -61.23
CA ALA A 2 -23.81 30.63 -60.31
C ALA A 2 -23.21 29.28 -59.90
N ILE A 3 -21.94 29.06 -60.26
CA ILE A 3 -21.14 27.94 -59.75
C ILE A 3 -20.54 28.44 -58.44
N ALA A 4 -21.13 28.01 -57.32
CA ALA A 4 -20.59 28.26 -55.99
C ALA A 4 -19.39 27.35 -55.75
N ALA A 5 -18.21 27.95 -55.62
CA ALA A 5 -17.01 27.30 -55.13
C ALA A 5 -17.24 26.84 -53.69
N ARG A 6 -17.24 25.52 -53.46
CA ARG A 6 -17.08 24.93 -52.13
C ARG A 6 -15.66 25.24 -51.66
N GLY A 7 -15.52 26.18 -50.73
CA GLY A 7 -14.30 26.34 -49.96
C GLY A 7 -14.20 25.21 -48.95
N ASP A 8 -13.27 24.30 -49.15
CA ASP A 8 -12.90 23.29 -48.16
C ASP A 8 -12.35 24.02 -46.93
N ALA A 9 -13.10 23.99 -45.83
CA ALA A 9 -12.67 24.58 -44.57
C ALA A 9 -11.43 23.83 -44.07
N VAL A 10 -10.25 24.44 -44.21
CA VAL A 10 -9.01 23.91 -43.65
C VAL A 10 -9.14 23.94 -42.12
N PRO A 11 -9.01 22.80 -41.43
CA PRO A 11 -9.09 22.79 -39.97
C PRO A 11 -7.93 23.59 -39.38
N VAL A 12 -8.26 24.66 -38.64
CA VAL A 12 -7.29 25.47 -37.91
C VAL A 12 -7.02 24.80 -36.57
N ILE A 13 -5.79 24.33 -36.36
CA ILE A 13 -5.36 23.70 -35.12
C ILE A 13 -4.45 24.68 -34.38
N TYR A 14 -4.83 24.99 -33.15
CA TYR A 14 -4.10 25.90 -32.26
C TYR A 14 -2.96 25.14 -31.56
N ALA A 15 -1.71 25.48 -31.89
CA ALA A 15 -0.52 24.76 -31.41
C ALA A 15 -0.34 24.86 -29.88
N ASP A 16 -0.69 26.01 -29.29
CA ASP A 16 -0.75 26.26 -27.85
C ASP A 16 -1.74 25.34 -27.13
N VAL A 17 -2.94 25.14 -27.69
CA VAL A 17 -3.94 24.21 -27.14
C VAL A 17 -3.44 22.77 -27.21
N VAL A 18 -2.84 22.37 -28.34
CA VAL A 18 -2.26 21.02 -28.48
C VAL A 18 -1.12 20.81 -27.49
N PHE A 19 -0.27 21.82 -27.28
CA PHE A 19 0.81 21.74 -26.30
C PHE A 19 0.27 21.60 -24.88
N ALA A 20 -0.68 22.43 -24.47
CA ALA A 20 -1.25 22.40 -23.12
C ALA A 20 -1.96 21.07 -22.81
N VAL A 21 -2.72 20.53 -23.78
CA VAL A 21 -3.40 19.24 -23.65
C VAL A 21 -2.40 18.09 -23.51
N ASN A 22 -1.36 18.05 -24.34
CA ASN A 22 -0.34 17.00 -24.25
C ASN A 22 0.49 17.12 -22.97
N LEU A 23 0.85 18.34 -22.55
CA LEU A 23 1.54 18.58 -21.28
C LEU A 23 0.76 18.00 -20.09
N LEU A 24 -0.55 18.19 -20.11
CA LEU A 24 -1.43 17.67 -19.07
C LEU A 24 -1.57 16.15 -19.14
N MET A 25 -1.81 15.60 -20.33
CA MET A 25 -1.97 14.16 -20.55
C MET A 25 -0.70 13.38 -20.22
N ASP A 26 0.45 13.82 -20.72
CA ASP A 26 1.74 13.19 -20.43
C ASP A 26 2.06 13.30 -18.94
N GLY A 27 1.72 14.42 -18.29
CA GLY A 27 1.80 14.57 -16.84
C GLY A 27 0.97 13.52 -16.10
N VAL A 28 -0.30 13.34 -16.47
CA VAL A 28 -1.19 12.33 -15.88
C VAL A 28 -0.66 10.92 -16.09
N ILE A 29 -0.20 10.59 -17.30
CA ILE A 29 0.35 9.27 -17.64
C ILE A 29 1.59 8.99 -16.77
N ILE A 30 2.52 9.94 -16.66
CA ILE A 30 3.73 9.78 -15.85
C ILE A 30 3.36 9.64 -14.37
N ILE A 31 2.47 10.47 -13.84
CA ILE A 31 2.03 10.40 -12.43
C ILE A 31 1.41 9.04 -12.15
N ALA A 32 0.46 8.59 -12.98
CA ALA A 32 -0.17 7.28 -12.85
C ALA A 32 0.86 6.14 -12.93
N THR A 33 1.81 6.22 -13.86
CA THR A 33 2.92 5.27 -13.99
C THR A 33 3.74 5.21 -12.69
N THR A 34 4.15 6.36 -12.14
CA THR A 34 4.97 6.44 -10.92
C THR A 34 4.27 5.86 -9.69
N LEU A 35 2.95 5.99 -9.63
CA LEU A 35 2.12 5.47 -8.56
C LEU A 35 1.92 3.95 -8.67
N ILE A 36 1.76 3.41 -9.88
CA ILE A 36 1.71 1.96 -10.12
C ILE A 36 3.05 1.30 -9.77
N ILE A 37 4.17 1.88 -10.19
CA ILE A 37 5.51 1.35 -9.84
C ILE A 37 5.92 1.65 -8.39
N LYS A 38 5.13 2.42 -7.64
CA LYS A 38 5.36 2.82 -6.24
C LYS A 38 6.68 3.56 -6.00
N ARG A 39 7.10 4.42 -6.94
CA ARG A 39 8.36 5.17 -6.85
C ARG A 39 8.10 6.62 -6.48
N ARG A 40 8.82 7.13 -5.47
CA ARG A 40 8.83 8.57 -5.16
C ARG A 40 9.70 9.27 -6.21
N VAL A 41 9.07 10.10 -7.02
CA VAL A 41 9.74 10.96 -8.01
C VAL A 41 9.64 12.41 -7.58
N ARG A 42 10.66 13.21 -7.89
CA ARG A 42 10.62 14.65 -7.67
C ARG A 42 9.64 15.27 -8.67
N PRO A 43 8.74 16.18 -8.26
CA PRO A 43 7.72 16.75 -9.15
C PRO A 43 8.32 17.46 -10.37
N MET A 44 9.50 18.07 -10.20
CA MET A 44 10.23 18.69 -11.31
C MET A 44 10.60 17.70 -12.43
N ARG A 45 10.94 16.45 -12.10
CA ARG A 45 11.27 15.44 -13.12
C ARG A 45 10.03 15.02 -13.92
N THR A 46 8.92 14.82 -13.22
CA THR A 46 7.61 14.56 -13.84
C THR A 46 7.22 15.69 -14.78
N PHE A 47 7.38 16.94 -14.34
CA PHE A 47 7.09 18.12 -15.16
C PHE A 47 7.97 18.18 -16.42
N LEU A 48 9.30 17.97 -16.29
CA LEU A 48 10.21 17.95 -17.43
C LEU A 48 9.88 16.83 -18.43
N GLY A 49 9.50 15.65 -17.93
CA GLY A 49 9.05 14.55 -18.80
C GLY A 49 7.77 14.91 -19.55
N ALA A 50 6.80 15.52 -18.88
CA ALA A 50 5.56 15.97 -19.50
C ALA A 50 5.79 17.07 -20.55
N VAL A 51 6.69 18.02 -20.26
CA VAL A 51 7.11 19.06 -21.22
C VAL A 51 7.77 18.42 -22.45
N PHE A 52 8.61 17.40 -22.26
CA PHE A 52 9.21 16.67 -23.37
C PHE A 52 8.16 15.97 -24.24
N GLY A 53 7.17 15.30 -23.64
CA GLY A 53 6.06 14.68 -24.37
C GLY A 53 5.23 15.70 -25.14
N ALA A 54 4.89 16.83 -24.51
CA ALA A 54 4.18 17.94 -25.14
C ALA A 54 4.96 18.55 -26.31
N ALA A 55 6.27 18.73 -26.15
CA ALA A 55 7.15 19.19 -27.21
C ALA A 55 7.25 18.16 -28.34
N TYR A 56 7.27 16.87 -28.03
CA TYR A 56 7.24 15.80 -29.02
C TYR A 56 5.95 15.83 -29.86
N ALA A 57 4.80 16.13 -29.26
CA ALA A 57 3.54 16.29 -29.98
C ALA A 57 3.56 17.47 -30.98
N MET A 58 4.39 18.51 -30.74
CA MET A 58 4.54 19.64 -31.67
C MET A 58 5.23 19.25 -32.98
N LEU A 59 5.93 18.12 -33.05
CA LEU A 59 6.53 17.64 -34.31
C LEU A 59 5.48 17.35 -35.39
N LEU A 60 4.20 17.18 -35.01
CA LEU A 60 3.08 17.10 -35.95
C LEU A 60 3.03 18.31 -36.91
N PHE A 61 3.44 19.49 -36.44
CA PHE A 61 3.46 20.73 -37.21
C PHE A 61 4.77 20.95 -37.98
N THR A 62 5.74 20.04 -37.87
CA THR A 62 7.08 20.16 -38.49
C THR A 62 7.33 19.00 -39.47
N PRO A 63 6.91 19.13 -40.75
CA PRO A 63 7.00 18.04 -41.75
C PRO A 63 8.42 17.49 -41.95
N GLN A 64 9.45 18.32 -41.75
CA GLN A 64 10.86 18.00 -41.91
C GLN A 64 11.34 16.94 -40.89
N LEU A 65 10.63 16.79 -39.77
CA LEU A 65 10.93 15.82 -38.71
C LEU A 65 10.00 14.60 -38.73
N SER A 66 9.28 14.37 -39.83
CA SER A 66 8.29 13.30 -39.94
C SER A 66 8.86 11.89 -39.68
N PHE A 67 10.16 11.65 -39.88
CA PHE A 67 10.81 10.37 -39.55
C PHE A 67 10.70 10.01 -38.05
N LEU A 68 10.64 11.02 -37.16
CA LEU A 68 10.45 10.83 -35.72
C LEU A 68 9.01 10.46 -35.37
N THR A 69 8.05 10.68 -36.26
CA THR A 69 6.63 10.34 -36.01
C THR A 69 6.29 8.87 -36.29
N THR A 70 7.26 8.08 -36.76
CA THR A 70 7.14 6.65 -36.99
C THR A 70 6.92 5.86 -35.69
N TRP A 71 6.52 4.59 -35.79
CA TRP A 71 6.40 3.71 -34.62
C TRP A 71 7.70 3.62 -33.81
N VAL A 72 8.84 3.59 -34.49
CA VAL A 72 10.17 3.56 -33.87
C VAL A 72 10.47 4.90 -33.17
N GLY A 73 10.18 6.02 -33.82
CA GLY A 73 10.38 7.34 -33.21
C GLY A 73 9.49 7.57 -31.98
N LYS A 74 8.25 7.09 -32.00
CA LYS A 74 7.35 7.07 -30.83
C LYS A 74 7.90 6.21 -29.69
N ALA A 75 8.50 5.06 -30.00
CA ALA A 75 9.13 4.20 -28.99
C ALA A 75 10.38 4.86 -28.37
N LEU A 76 11.17 5.57 -29.18
CA LEU A 76 12.33 6.31 -28.68
C LEU A 76 11.90 7.51 -27.83
N ALA A 77 10.87 8.24 -28.25
CA ALA A 77 10.34 9.38 -27.50
C ALA A 77 9.76 8.95 -26.14
N SER A 78 9.00 7.86 -26.08
CA SER A 78 8.48 7.33 -24.82
C SER A 78 9.60 6.88 -23.88
N LEU A 79 10.66 6.26 -24.42
CA LEU A 79 11.85 5.89 -23.66
C LEU A 79 12.52 7.13 -23.06
N LEU A 80 12.78 8.17 -23.86
CA LEU A 80 13.37 9.42 -23.38
C LEU A 80 12.49 10.08 -22.31
N MET A 81 11.17 10.10 -22.52
CA MET A 81 10.23 10.65 -21.56
C MET A 81 10.33 9.94 -20.20
N VAL A 82 10.41 8.61 -20.19
CA VAL A 82 10.59 7.81 -18.97
C VAL A 82 11.94 8.07 -18.32
N VAL A 83 13.03 8.16 -19.10
CA VAL A 83 14.38 8.45 -18.61
C VAL A 83 14.42 9.80 -17.87
N ILE A 84 13.78 10.82 -18.43
CA ILE A 84 13.68 12.15 -17.83
C ILE A 84 12.84 12.07 -16.53
N ALA A 85 11.63 11.52 -16.63
CA ALA A 85 10.65 11.54 -15.55
C ALA A 85 10.99 10.64 -14.36
N ILE A 86 11.49 9.43 -14.61
CA ILE A 86 11.57 8.35 -13.62
C ILE A 86 13.05 7.91 -13.46
N PRO A 87 13.66 8.02 -12.26
CA PRO A 87 14.98 7.45 -12.02
C PRO A 87 14.93 5.93 -12.20
N PHE A 88 16.02 5.31 -12.66
CA PHE A 88 16.16 3.86 -12.77
C PHE A 88 17.59 3.44 -12.41
N ARG A 89 17.76 2.23 -11.87
CA ARG A 89 19.06 1.67 -11.46
C ARG A 89 19.60 0.58 -12.38
N SER A 90 18.73 -0.01 -13.21
CA SER A 90 19.09 -1.07 -14.15
C SER A 90 18.26 -0.95 -15.43
N LEU A 91 18.73 -1.56 -16.52
CA LEU A 91 17.99 -1.61 -17.78
C LEU A 91 16.66 -2.37 -17.63
N LEU A 92 16.61 -3.39 -16.75
CA LEU A 92 15.38 -4.11 -16.46
C LEU A 92 14.33 -3.20 -15.79
N GLU A 93 14.75 -2.34 -14.86
CA GLU A 93 13.86 -1.33 -14.27
C GLU A 93 13.37 -0.34 -15.31
N LEU A 94 14.23 0.10 -16.24
CA LEU A 94 13.84 1.02 -17.31
C LEU A 94 12.78 0.39 -18.22
N THR A 95 13.02 -0.83 -18.70
CA THR A 95 12.06 -1.56 -19.54
C THR A 95 10.74 -1.77 -18.82
N ARG A 96 10.76 -2.14 -17.54
CA ARG A 96 9.55 -2.26 -16.72
C ARG A 96 8.78 -0.93 -16.66
N ASN A 97 9.46 0.19 -16.44
CA ASN A 97 8.81 1.50 -16.37
C ASN A 97 8.15 1.88 -17.70
N VAL A 98 8.82 1.60 -18.83
CA VAL A 98 8.26 1.84 -20.18
C VAL A 98 7.04 0.97 -20.44
N VAL A 99 7.08 -0.31 -20.08
CA VAL A 99 5.93 -1.21 -20.23
C VAL A 99 4.73 -0.72 -19.42
N VAL A 100 4.94 -0.34 -18.16
CA VAL A 100 3.86 0.19 -17.31
C VAL A 100 3.30 1.50 -17.88
N LEU A 101 4.16 2.39 -18.38
CA LEU A 101 3.73 3.62 -19.06
C LEU A 101 2.79 3.31 -20.22
N TYR A 102 3.14 2.36 -21.09
CA TYR A 102 2.28 1.96 -22.20
C TYR A 102 0.95 1.37 -21.72
N CYS A 103 0.95 0.50 -20.70
CA CYS A 103 -0.29 -0.02 -20.13
C CYS A 103 -1.20 1.11 -19.63
N VAL A 104 -0.65 2.12 -18.94
CA VAL A 104 -1.40 3.30 -18.50
C VAL A 104 -1.98 4.07 -19.68
N THR A 105 -1.18 4.33 -20.72
CA THR A 105 -1.64 5.02 -21.94
C THR A 105 -2.77 4.25 -22.63
N PHE A 106 -2.66 2.91 -22.74
CA PHE A 106 -3.72 2.07 -23.30
C PHE A 106 -5.00 2.13 -22.49
N VAL A 107 -4.92 2.08 -21.16
CA VAL A 107 -6.08 2.18 -20.27
C VAL A 107 -6.76 3.54 -20.43
N LEU A 108 -6.00 4.63 -20.45
CA LEU A 108 -6.54 5.98 -20.63
C LEU A 108 -7.17 6.16 -22.01
N ALA A 109 -6.51 5.69 -23.07
CA ALA A 109 -7.06 5.72 -24.42
C ALA A 109 -8.36 4.89 -24.54
N GLY A 110 -8.38 3.70 -23.94
CA GLY A 110 -9.57 2.86 -23.87
C GLY A 110 -10.72 3.50 -23.09
N ALA A 111 -10.42 4.20 -22.00
CA ALA A 111 -11.43 4.94 -21.23
C ALA A 111 -12.04 6.10 -22.03
N VAL A 112 -11.21 6.86 -22.76
CA VAL A 112 -11.68 7.90 -23.68
C VAL A 112 -12.56 7.30 -24.78
N LEU A 113 -12.15 6.17 -25.36
CA LEU A 113 -12.92 5.48 -26.39
C LEU A 113 -14.26 4.93 -25.86
N ALA A 114 -14.27 4.35 -24.66
CA ALA A 114 -15.48 3.84 -24.02
C ALA A 114 -16.47 4.99 -23.70
N LEU A 115 -15.98 6.12 -23.20
CA LEU A 115 -16.79 7.30 -22.92
C LEU A 115 -17.43 7.85 -24.20
N HIS A 116 -16.68 7.85 -25.30
CA HIS A 116 -17.19 8.24 -26.62
C HIS A 116 -18.39 7.40 -27.06
N PHE A 117 -18.35 6.08 -26.89
CA PHE A 117 -19.47 5.20 -27.26
C PHE A 117 -20.63 5.21 -26.25
N ALA A 118 -20.37 5.52 -24.98
CA ALA A 118 -21.38 5.51 -23.93
C ALA A 118 -22.23 6.79 -23.88
N ALA A 119 -21.75 7.91 -24.41
CA ALA A 119 -22.45 9.21 -24.35
C ALA A 119 -23.12 9.56 -25.70
N PRO A 120 -24.47 9.57 -25.78
CA PRO A 120 -25.18 10.00 -26.99
C PRO A 120 -24.81 11.45 -27.35
N GLY A 121 -24.35 11.68 -28.58
CA GLY A 121 -23.97 13.02 -29.09
C GLY A 121 -22.48 13.36 -29.01
N MET A 122 -21.66 12.53 -28.36
CA MET A 122 -20.21 12.74 -28.27
C MET A 122 -19.48 12.00 -29.42
N SER A 123 -19.85 12.24 -30.68
CA SER A 123 -19.31 11.48 -31.81
C SER A 123 -17.96 12.01 -32.33
N LEU A 124 -16.89 11.21 -32.26
CA LEU A 124 -15.61 11.40 -32.98
C LEU A 124 -15.79 11.52 -34.50
N ALA A 125 -16.93 11.12 -35.07
CA ALA A 125 -17.21 11.28 -36.49
C ALA A 125 -17.36 12.76 -36.91
N GLN A 126 -17.63 13.68 -35.98
CA GLN A 126 -17.55 15.13 -36.23
C GLN A 126 -16.12 15.69 -36.04
N GLY A 127 -15.15 14.84 -35.71
CA GLY A 127 -13.75 15.21 -35.48
C GLY A 127 -12.73 14.37 -36.26
N THR A 128 -13.16 13.35 -37.00
CA THR A 128 -12.29 12.46 -37.78
C THR A 128 -12.92 12.16 -39.13
N VAL A 129 -12.61 13.00 -40.11
CA VAL A 129 -12.82 12.63 -41.53
C VAL A 129 -11.57 11.87 -41.96
N ILE A 130 -11.68 10.56 -42.15
CA ILE A 130 -10.66 9.81 -42.87
C ILE A 130 -10.84 10.16 -44.35
N SER A 131 -10.09 11.15 -44.82
CA SER A 131 -9.83 11.35 -46.25
C SER A 131 -8.33 11.17 -46.50
N GLY A 132 -7.99 10.14 -47.29
CA GLY A 132 -6.63 9.97 -47.82
C GLY A 132 -5.55 9.53 -46.83
N GLY A 133 -5.88 8.82 -45.74
CA GLY A 133 -4.87 8.20 -44.87
C GLY A 133 -4.16 9.15 -43.89
N ARG A 134 -4.69 10.37 -43.67
CA ARG A 134 -4.19 11.30 -42.65
C ARG A 134 -5.30 11.61 -41.65
N ILE A 135 -5.02 11.40 -40.36
CA ILE A 135 -5.96 11.69 -39.27
C ILE A 135 -5.94 13.20 -39.05
N ALA A 136 -6.99 13.91 -39.46
CA ALA A 136 -7.20 15.32 -39.16
C ALA A 136 -8.12 15.44 -37.95
N PHE A 137 -7.61 15.99 -36.84
CA PHE A 137 -8.41 16.36 -35.67
C PHE A 137 -9.08 17.72 -35.93
N GLN A 138 -10.38 17.75 -36.18
CA GLN A 138 -11.13 19.02 -36.13
C GLN A 138 -11.40 19.41 -34.67
N THR A 139 -11.29 20.72 -34.40
CA THR A 139 -11.35 21.37 -33.08
C THR A 139 -12.74 21.40 -32.43
N SER A 140 -13.38 20.23 -32.32
CA SER A 140 -14.62 20.08 -31.58
C SER A 140 -14.69 18.66 -31.02
N VAL A 141 -14.98 18.53 -29.72
CA VAL A 141 -15.08 17.28 -28.93
C VAL A 141 -13.77 16.75 -28.30
N SER A 142 -12.59 16.89 -28.93
CA SER A 142 -11.32 16.38 -28.37
C SER A 142 -10.83 17.13 -27.11
N GLY A 143 -11.06 18.44 -27.01
CA GLY A 143 -10.69 19.23 -25.83
C GLY A 143 -11.56 18.94 -24.60
N LEU A 144 -12.84 18.62 -24.79
CA LEU A 144 -13.78 18.35 -23.69
C LEU A 144 -13.54 16.95 -23.07
N ALA A 145 -13.19 15.97 -23.90
CA ALA A 145 -12.81 14.63 -23.45
C ALA A 145 -11.52 14.65 -22.61
N VAL A 146 -10.58 15.56 -22.91
CA VAL A 146 -9.37 15.78 -22.11
C VAL A 146 -9.72 16.37 -20.74
N VAL A 147 -10.61 17.36 -20.69
CA VAL A 147 -11.05 17.97 -19.43
C VAL A 147 -11.81 16.97 -18.54
N ALA A 148 -12.60 16.06 -19.14
CA ALA A 148 -13.28 14.98 -18.42
C ALA A 148 -12.35 13.83 -18.01
N ALA A 149 -11.26 13.58 -18.76
CA ALA A 149 -10.31 12.51 -18.44
C ALA A 149 -9.46 12.80 -17.18
N ILE A 150 -9.20 14.07 -16.87
CA ILE A 150 -8.40 14.48 -15.69
C ILE A 150 -9.05 14.02 -14.36
N PRO A 151 -10.34 14.34 -14.06
CA PRO A 151 -10.97 13.89 -12.82
C PRO A 151 -11.11 12.36 -12.77
N ILE A 152 -11.38 11.71 -13.91
CA ILE A 152 -11.49 10.25 -13.99
C ILE A 152 -10.14 9.58 -13.70
N ALA A 153 -9.05 10.10 -14.28
CA ALA A 153 -7.70 9.61 -14.03
C ALA A 153 -7.28 9.84 -12.57
N MET A 154 -7.56 11.01 -12.01
CA MET A 154 -7.31 11.32 -10.59
C MET A 154 -8.09 10.41 -9.65
N TRP A 155 -9.36 10.12 -9.97
CA TRP A 155 -10.20 9.21 -9.19
C TRP A 155 -9.73 7.76 -9.27
N LEU A 156 -9.45 7.24 -10.48
CA LEU A 156 -8.91 5.89 -10.69
C LEU A 156 -7.59 5.70 -9.92
N LEU A 157 -6.75 6.74 -9.94
CA LEU A 157 -5.48 6.76 -9.25
C LEU A 157 -5.64 6.73 -7.73
N HIS A 158 -6.59 7.51 -7.19
CA HIS A 158 -6.93 7.49 -5.77
C HIS A 158 -7.43 6.11 -5.33
N VAL A 159 -8.33 5.49 -6.09
CA VAL A 159 -8.86 4.14 -5.83
C VAL A 159 -7.75 3.08 -5.91
N ALA A 160 -6.87 3.17 -6.90
CA ALA A 160 -5.75 2.25 -7.07
C ALA A 160 -4.75 2.34 -5.90
N ILE A 161 -4.43 3.55 -5.43
CA ILE A 161 -3.57 3.77 -4.25
C ILE A 161 -4.24 3.23 -2.98
N GLY A 162 -5.55 3.49 -2.80
CA GLY A 162 -6.32 2.98 -1.66
C GLY A 162 -6.33 1.45 -1.61
N ARG A 163 -6.58 0.79 -2.75
CA ARG A 163 -6.51 -0.67 -2.87
C ARG A 163 -5.10 -1.21 -2.66
N ALA A 164 -4.08 -0.55 -3.22
CA ALA A 164 -2.69 -0.96 -3.04
C ALA A 164 -2.20 -0.81 -1.59
N ARG A 165 -2.68 0.21 -0.85
CA ARG A 165 -2.44 0.33 0.60
C ARG A 165 -3.11 -0.82 1.36
N ARG A 166 -4.37 -1.13 1.03
CA ARG A 166 -5.13 -2.22 1.65
C ARG A 166 -4.46 -3.59 1.43
N ILE A 167 -3.99 -3.85 0.21
CA ILE A 167 -3.26 -5.08 -0.12
C ILE A 167 -1.89 -5.10 0.58
N ARG A 168 -1.18 -3.97 0.66
CA ARG A 168 0.13 -3.90 1.35
C ARG A 168 0.02 -4.12 2.86
N HIS A 169 -1.05 -3.64 3.50
CA HIS A 169 -1.34 -3.98 4.90
C HIS A 169 -1.58 -5.48 5.09
N GLN A 170 -2.11 -6.18 4.09
CA GLN A 170 -2.29 -7.64 4.13
C GLN A 170 -1.00 -8.43 3.85
N SER A 171 0.01 -7.85 3.18
CA SER A 171 1.26 -8.53 2.79
C SER A 171 2.44 -8.35 3.75
N GLN A 172 2.34 -7.50 4.79
CA GLN A 172 3.42 -7.22 5.75
C GLN A 172 3.32 -7.97 7.08
N SER A 173 2.46 -9.00 7.16
CA SER A 173 2.13 -9.62 8.44
C SER A 173 2.93 -10.90 8.72
N LEU A 174 3.51 -11.57 7.73
CA LEU A 174 4.29 -12.80 7.98
C LEU A 174 5.74 -12.48 8.36
N VAL A 175 6.18 -13.02 9.49
CA VAL A 175 7.54 -12.87 10.03
C VAL A 175 8.08 -14.21 10.50
N SER A 176 9.40 -14.44 10.38
CA SER A 176 10.03 -15.59 11.05
C SER A 176 10.24 -15.25 12.51
N VAL A 177 9.88 -16.19 13.39
CA VAL A 177 9.99 -16.05 14.84
C VAL A 177 10.78 -17.21 15.40
N THR A 178 11.68 -16.92 16.33
CA THR A 178 12.41 -17.93 17.10
C THR A 178 12.07 -17.76 18.58
N ALA A 179 11.40 -18.75 19.17
CA ALA A 179 11.08 -18.80 20.59
C ALA A 179 12.04 -19.75 21.32
N SER A 180 12.38 -19.42 22.57
CA SER A 180 13.19 -20.26 23.45
C SER A 180 12.51 -20.45 24.80
N LEU A 181 12.61 -21.67 25.34
CA LEU A 181 12.11 -22.05 26.65
C LEU A 181 13.01 -23.15 27.23
N GLY A 182 13.78 -22.84 28.27
CA GLY A 182 14.78 -23.74 28.82
C GLY A 182 15.84 -24.10 27.76
N GLU A 183 16.02 -25.40 27.52
CA GLU A 183 16.93 -25.92 26.48
C GLU A 183 16.29 -25.99 25.09
N ASN A 184 14.98 -25.78 24.98
CA ASN A 184 14.25 -25.91 23.72
C ASN A 184 14.22 -24.59 22.95
N GLN A 185 14.48 -24.66 21.64
CA GLN A 185 14.39 -23.53 20.73
C GLN A 185 13.66 -23.95 19.45
N VAL A 186 12.66 -23.16 19.03
CA VAL A 186 11.82 -23.46 17.86
C VAL A 186 11.70 -22.24 16.97
N GLU A 187 11.88 -22.44 15.67
CA GLU A 187 11.60 -21.45 14.63
C GLU A 187 10.26 -21.77 13.96
N PHE A 188 9.47 -20.73 13.69
CA PHE A 188 8.15 -20.84 13.05
C PHE A 188 7.78 -19.52 12.36
N VAL A 189 6.78 -19.57 11.47
CA VAL A 189 6.26 -18.37 10.80
C VAL A 189 5.05 -17.83 11.55
N GLY A 190 5.10 -16.56 11.97
CA GLY A 190 4.01 -15.88 12.65
C GLY A 190 3.35 -14.79 11.80
N LEU A 191 2.04 -14.65 11.95
CA LEU A 191 1.21 -13.59 11.39
C LEU A 191 1.04 -12.46 12.41
N LEU A 192 1.68 -11.33 12.20
CA LEU A 192 1.52 -10.08 12.95
C LEU A 192 0.13 -9.49 12.73
N ASP A 193 -0.80 -9.82 13.61
CA ASP A 193 -2.20 -9.45 13.48
C ASP A 193 -2.53 -8.20 14.30
N THR A 194 -2.91 -7.13 13.61
CA THR A 194 -3.39 -5.88 14.23
C THR A 194 -4.75 -6.06 14.91
N GLY A 195 -5.50 -7.11 14.57
CA GLY A 195 -6.79 -7.44 15.16
C GLY A 195 -6.68 -8.24 16.46
N ASN A 196 -5.51 -8.83 16.75
CA ASN A 196 -5.28 -9.53 18.00
C ASN A 196 -5.10 -8.50 19.14
N GLN A 197 -6.09 -8.42 20.03
CA GLN A 197 -6.10 -7.57 21.22
C GLN A 197 -6.03 -8.40 22.51
N LEU A 198 -5.63 -9.67 22.40
CA LEU A 198 -5.65 -10.57 23.54
C LEU A 198 -4.55 -10.23 24.53
N HIS A 199 -4.96 -9.97 25.77
CA HIS A 199 -4.09 -9.73 26.90
C HIS A 199 -4.44 -10.69 28.02
N ASP A 200 -3.43 -11.12 28.77
CA ASP A 200 -3.66 -11.85 30.01
C ASP A 200 -4.23 -10.88 31.06
N PRO A 201 -5.45 -11.11 31.58
CA PRO A 201 -6.10 -10.20 32.52
C PRO A 201 -5.34 -10.06 33.85
N LEU A 202 -4.48 -11.03 34.20
CA LEU A 202 -3.72 -10.99 35.45
C LEU A 202 -2.39 -10.25 35.30
N SER A 203 -1.61 -10.58 34.26
CA SER A 203 -0.28 -9.98 34.06
C SER A 203 -0.28 -8.73 33.17
N GLY A 204 -1.34 -8.50 32.39
CA GLY A 204 -1.40 -7.46 31.38
C GLY A 204 -0.48 -7.70 30.17
N LEU A 205 0.17 -8.86 30.08
CA LEU A 205 1.07 -9.17 28.98
C LEU A 205 0.26 -9.45 27.69
N PRO A 206 0.78 -9.03 26.52
CA PRO A 206 0.18 -9.38 25.25
C PRO A 206 0.29 -10.89 25.01
N VAL A 207 -0.74 -11.46 24.39
CA VAL A 207 -0.84 -12.90 24.14
C VAL A 207 -0.80 -13.19 22.64
N CYS A 208 0.16 -14.01 22.23
CA CYS A 208 0.25 -14.56 20.89
C CYS A 208 -0.32 -15.97 20.86
N LEU A 209 -1.08 -16.32 19.83
CA LEU A 209 -1.61 -17.68 19.65
C LEU A 209 -0.62 -18.51 18.84
N LEU A 210 -0.43 -19.77 19.24
CA LEU A 210 0.54 -20.68 18.66
C LEU A 210 -0.15 -22.01 18.31
N ASP A 211 0.09 -22.51 17.11
CA ASP A 211 -0.40 -23.83 16.69
C ASP A 211 0.14 -24.92 17.63
N ALA A 212 -0.68 -25.94 17.88
CA ALA A 212 -0.34 -27.07 18.74
C ALA A 212 0.98 -27.75 18.32
N SER A 213 1.25 -27.86 17.02
CA SER A 213 2.48 -28.47 16.48
C SER A 213 3.75 -27.71 16.87
N VAL A 214 3.69 -26.37 16.94
CA VAL A 214 4.83 -25.55 17.37
C VAL A 214 4.93 -25.55 18.89
N PHE A 215 3.79 -25.49 19.57
CA PHE A 215 3.72 -25.52 21.03
C PHE A 215 4.35 -26.80 21.58
N GLU A 216 4.03 -27.97 21.02
CA GLU A 216 4.59 -29.28 21.42
C GLU A 216 6.12 -29.32 21.32
N ARG A 217 6.69 -28.73 20.26
CA ARG A 217 8.15 -28.65 20.07
C ARG A 217 8.83 -27.69 21.05
N LEU A 218 8.10 -26.68 21.54
CA LEU A 218 8.66 -25.66 22.43
C LEU A 218 8.65 -26.10 23.90
N VAL A 219 7.67 -26.89 24.31
CA VAL A 219 7.54 -27.32 25.70
C VAL A 219 8.45 -28.51 26.06
N PRO A 220 8.74 -28.75 27.35
CA PRO A 220 9.49 -29.94 27.77
C PRO A 220 8.78 -31.24 27.38
N ASP A 221 9.55 -32.30 27.14
CA ASP A 221 9.07 -33.62 26.70
C ASP A 221 7.96 -34.20 27.59
N SER A 222 8.03 -33.94 28.91
CA SER A 222 7.02 -34.37 29.88
C SER A 222 5.61 -33.84 29.55
N MET A 223 5.51 -32.60 29.05
CA MET A 223 4.24 -32.04 28.53
C MET A 223 3.95 -32.51 27.11
N GLY A 224 4.96 -32.59 26.23
CA GLY A 224 4.78 -33.04 24.85
C GLY A 224 4.13 -34.45 24.77
N ILE A 225 4.53 -35.35 25.66
CA ILE A 225 3.96 -36.71 25.74
C ILE A 225 2.45 -36.68 26.07
N LEU A 226 1.97 -35.71 26.85
CA LEU A 226 0.55 -35.58 27.18
C LEU A 226 -0.28 -35.12 25.98
N PHE A 227 0.30 -34.28 25.11
CA PHE A 227 -0.31 -33.91 23.84
C PHE A 227 -0.45 -35.12 22.92
N GLN A 228 0.60 -35.93 22.77
CA GLN A 228 0.56 -37.13 21.92
C GLN A 228 -0.46 -38.17 22.40
N LYS A 229 -0.68 -38.24 23.72
CA LYS A 229 -1.68 -39.13 24.33
C LYS A 229 -3.11 -38.58 24.27
N GLY A 230 -3.33 -37.38 23.73
CA GLY A 230 -4.66 -36.76 23.62
C GLY A 230 -5.29 -36.46 24.99
N VAL A 231 -4.47 -36.27 26.03
CA VAL A 231 -4.95 -35.97 27.37
C VAL A 231 -5.38 -34.50 27.43
N ASP A 232 -6.52 -34.22 28.06
CA ASP A 232 -6.94 -32.84 28.33
C ASP A 232 -5.90 -32.17 29.25
N LEU A 233 -5.12 -31.28 28.65
CA LEU A 233 -4.00 -30.61 29.31
C LEU A 233 -4.48 -29.79 30.52
N LEU A 234 -5.71 -29.26 30.46
CA LEU A 234 -6.30 -28.47 31.54
C LEU A 234 -6.54 -29.34 32.80
N ALA A 235 -6.96 -30.59 32.59
CA ALA A 235 -7.13 -31.56 33.67
C ALA A 235 -5.80 -32.09 34.22
N ALA A 236 -4.72 -32.05 33.42
CA ALA A 236 -3.39 -32.50 33.81
C ALA A 236 -2.55 -31.44 34.55
N ILE A 237 -2.97 -30.16 34.55
CA ILE A 237 -2.25 -29.04 35.18
C ILE A 237 -1.83 -29.32 36.63
N PRO A 238 -2.70 -29.83 37.54
CA PRO A 238 -2.33 -30.00 38.95
C PRO A 238 -1.15 -30.97 39.14
N ASN A 239 -1.08 -32.00 38.30
CA ASN A 239 -0.01 -33.00 38.34
C ASN A 239 1.27 -32.46 37.70
N LEU A 240 1.14 -31.73 36.60
CA LEU A 240 2.26 -31.11 35.89
C LEU A 240 2.93 -29.99 36.69
N ALA A 241 2.16 -29.21 37.47
CA ALA A 241 2.69 -28.06 38.21
C ALA A 241 3.75 -28.42 39.27
N HIS A 242 3.84 -29.70 39.67
CA HIS A 242 4.76 -30.18 40.70
C HIS A 242 6.06 -30.80 40.14
N GLU A 243 6.18 -30.95 38.82
CA GLU A 243 7.38 -31.52 38.19
C GLU A 243 8.52 -30.49 38.10
N PRO A 244 9.75 -30.83 38.51
CA PRO A 244 10.89 -29.93 38.42
C PRO A 244 11.24 -29.64 36.94
N GLY A 245 11.48 -28.37 36.63
CA GLY A 245 11.78 -27.91 35.26
C GLY A 245 10.54 -27.49 34.44
N MET A 246 9.35 -27.49 35.04
CA MET A 246 8.14 -27.06 34.36
C MET A 246 8.04 -25.54 34.21
N PRO A 247 7.66 -25.04 33.02
CA PRO A 247 7.44 -23.61 32.81
C PRO A 247 6.21 -23.15 33.60
N LYS A 248 6.20 -21.86 33.98
CA LYS A 248 5.01 -21.25 34.59
C LYS A 248 3.87 -21.25 33.57
N LEU A 249 2.80 -21.97 33.90
CA LEU A 249 1.59 -22.04 33.09
C LEU A 249 0.66 -20.87 33.44
N HIS A 250 0.15 -20.22 32.42
CA HIS A 250 -0.86 -19.16 32.50
C HIS A 250 -2.17 -19.69 31.91
N LEU A 251 -3.30 -19.34 32.53
CA LEU A 251 -4.62 -19.60 31.96
C LEU A 251 -5.15 -18.31 31.37
N VAL A 252 -5.29 -18.28 30.04
CA VAL A 252 -5.75 -17.11 29.32
C VAL A 252 -7.19 -17.33 28.85
N PRO A 253 -8.18 -16.63 29.44
CA PRO A 253 -9.52 -16.59 28.88
C PRO A 253 -9.51 -15.76 27.60
N PHE A 254 -10.07 -16.29 26.52
CA PHE A 254 -10.21 -15.57 25.27
C PHE A 254 -11.56 -15.84 24.62
N ARG A 255 -11.98 -14.91 23.75
CA ARG A 255 -13.22 -15.01 23.01
C ARG A 255 -12.90 -15.03 21.52
N GLY A 256 -13.02 -16.20 20.91
CA GLY A 256 -12.82 -16.35 19.47
C GLY A 256 -13.94 -15.71 18.65
N ALA A 257 -13.76 -15.64 17.32
CA ALA A 257 -14.75 -15.09 16.39
C ALA A 257 -16.13 -15.78 16.47
N GLY A 258 -16.18 -17.04 16.92
CA GLY A 258 -17.41 -17.79 17.17
C GLY A 258 -18.18 -17.41 18.44
N GLY A 259 -17.73 -16.40 19.20
CA GLY A 259 -18.49 -15.79 20.31
C GLY A 259 -18.52 -16.57 21.63
N ALA A 260 -18.11 -17.83 21.66
CA ALA A 260 -17.95 -18.60 22.89
C ALA A 260 -16.69 -18.17 23.67
N GLN A 261 -16.81 -18.00 24.98
CA GLN A 261 -15.64 -17.87 25.87
C GLN A 261 -14.94 -19.23 25.95
N LYS A 262 -13.62 -19.22 25.73
CA LYS A 262 -12.74 -20.38 25.89
C LYS A 262 -11.61 -19.99 26.84
N VAL A 263 -11.00 -20.98 27.47
CA VAL A 263 -9.76 -20.82 28.24
C VAL A 263 -8.69 -21.65 27.55
N THR A 264 -7.50 -21.09 27.39
CA THR A 264 -6.34 -21.83 26.90
C THR A 264 -5.17 -21.69 27.84
N ILE A 265 -4.21 -22.60 27.70
CA ILE A 265 -2.95 -22.59 28.42
C ILE A 265 -1.96 -21.76 27.62
N ALA A 266 -1.22 -20.91 28.32
CA ALA A 266 -0.13 -20.14 27.76
C ALA A 266 1.13 -20.30 28.59
N ILE A 267 2.28 -20.15 27.93
CA ILE A 267 3.59 -20.14 28.56
C ILE A 267 4.30 -18.84 28.25
N ARG A 268 5.15 -18.40 29.17
CA ARG A 268 6.06 -17.29 28.91
C ARG A 268 7.38 -17.85 28.37
N PRO A 269 7.79 -17.52 27.13
CA PRO A 269 9.11 -17.89 26.63
C PRO A 269 10.20 -17.10 27.37
N ASP A 270 11.40 -17.64 27.42
CA ASP A 270 12.56 -16.96 28.00
C ASP A 270 13.02 -15.82 27.09
N GLN A 271 13.09 -16.09 25.79
CA GLN A 271 13.33 -15.09 24.76
C GLN A 271 12.51 -15.37 23.50
N LEU A 272 12.12 -14.29 22.83
CA LEU A 272 11.42 -14.32 21.55
C LEU A 272 12.14 -13.38 20.58
N TRP A 273 12.61 -13.91 19.46
CA TRP A 273 13.29 -13.15 18.42
C TRP A 273 12.41 -13.09 17.18
N VAL A 274 12.29 -11.91 16.58
CA VAL A 274 11.52 -11.72 15.34
C VAL A 274 12.45 -11.24 14.24
N THR A 275 12.33 -11.89 13.08
CA THR A 275 13.11 -11.58 11.88
C THR A 275 12.14 -11.15 10.78
N HIS A 276 12.24 -9.89 10.36
CA HIS A 276 11.59 -9.41 9.15
C HIS A 276 12.44 -9.76 7.93
N ASP A 277 11.77 -10.07 6.82
CA ASP A 277 12.36 -10.52 5.55
C ASP A 277 13.65 -9.75 5.17
N GLY A 278 14.82 -10.38 5.37
CA GLY A 278 16.15 -9.84 5.06
C GLY A 278 16.73 -8.80 6.04
N ALA A 279 16.14 -8.61 7.22
CA ALA A 279 16.60 -7.67 8.26
C ALA A 279 17.22 -8.39 9.48
N ASP A 280 17.89 -7.62 10.35
CA ASP A 280 18.48 -8.13 11.58
C ASP A 280 17.42 -8.67 12.56
N ARG A 281 17.81 -9.66 13.37
CA ARG A 281 16.96 -10.24 14.42
C ARG A 281 16.69 -9.21 15.51
N VAL A 282 15.42 -8.95 15.81
CA VAL A 282 14.99 -8.04 16.88
C VAL A 282 14.48 -8.87 18.06
N LEU A 283 14.97 -8.54 19.27
CA LEU A 283 14.43 -9.13 20.49
C LEU A 283 13.05 -8.52 20.77
N ALA A 284 12.02 -9.36 20.82
CA ALA A 284 10.66 -8.94 21.09
C ALA A 284 10.43 -8.66 22.58
N ARG A 285 9.41 -7.84 22.87
CA ARG A 285 8.97 -7.57 24.24
C ARG A 285 8.39 -8.84 24.87
N PRO A 286 8.39 -8.93 26.22
CA PRO A 286 7.77 -10.05 26.90
C PRO A 286 6.30 -10.24 26.52
N CYS A 287 5.93 -11.46 26.17
CA CYS A 287 4.58 -11.86 25.82
C CYS A 287 4.28 -13.26 26.36
N LEU A 288 3.04 -13.70 26.20
CA LEU A 288 2.64 -15.09 26.45
C LEU A 288 2.37 -15.78 25.11
N LEU A 289 2.79 -17.04 25.00
CA LEU A 289 2.49 -17.92 23.87
C LEU A 289 1.38 -18.88 24.30
N ALA A 290 0.17 -18.62 23.81
CA ALA A 290 -1.03 -19.37 24.11
C ALA A 290 -1.28 -20.46 23.07
N LEU A 291 -1.60 -21.66 23.54
CA LEU A 291 -1.90 -22.81 22.71
C LEU A 291 -3.21 -22.63 21.93
N HIS A 292 -3.19 -22.97 20.65
CA HIS A 292 -4.38 -23.15 19.83
C HIS A 292 -4.41 -24.57 19.27
N MET A 293 -5.49 -25.31 19.56
CA MET A 293 -5.62 -26.73 19.20
C MET A 293 -5.97 -26.95 17.73
N ASP A 294 -6.72 -26.03 17.12
CA ASP A 294 -7.08 -26.08 15.72
C ASP A 294 -5.98 -25.42 14.87
N PRO A 295 -5.74 -25.82 13.61
CA PRO A 295 -4.77 -25.14 12.75
C PRO A 295 -5.18 -23.68 12.51
N LEU A 296 -4.27 -22.73 12.77
CA LEU A 296 -4.54 -21.31 12.56
C LEU A 296 -4.59 -20.91 11.07
N SER A 297 -4.02 -21.72 10.17
CA SER A 297 -3.95 -21.44 8.73
C SER A 297 -4.37 -22.64 7.89
N VAL A 298 -5.44 -22.50 7.10
CA VAL A 298 -5.94 -23.55 6.19
C VAL A 298 -4.89 -23.92 5.12
N ASP A 299 -4.09 -22.94 4.70
CA ASP A 299 -3.04 -23.11 3.69
C ASP A 299 -1.64 -23.34 4.32
N ALA A 300 -1.56 -23.55 5.64
CA ALA A 300 -0.31 -23.67 6.40
C ALA A 300 0.70 -22.52 6.15
N ARG A 301 0.20 -21.29 5.92
CA ARG A 301 1.05 -20.12 5.62
C ARG A 301 1.68 -19.47 6.85
N PHE A 302 1.15 -19.77 8.03
CA PHE A 302 1.65 -19.32 9.32
C PHE A 302 1.21 -20.33 10.39
N GLU A 303 2.00 -20.42 11.44
CA GLU A 303 1.80 -21.32 12.57
C GLU A 303 1.54 -20.55 13.88
N ALA A 304 1.51 -19.21 13.82
CA ALA A 304 1.24 -18.36 14.97
C ALA A 304 0.51 -17.07 14.58
N ILE A 305 -0.31 -16.54 15.49
CA ILE A 305 -0.86 -15.18 15.43
C ILE A 305 -0.16 -14.34 16.50
N LEU A 306 0.61 -13.35 16.06
CA LEU A 306 1.43 -12.51 16.92
C LEU A 306 0.71 -11.21 17.27
N HIS A 307 0.82 -10.80 18.53
CA HIS A 307 0.36 -9.48 18.98
C HIS A 307 1.32 -8.39 18.53
N THR A 308 0.82 -7.28 17.99
CA THR A 308 1.66 -6.19 17.43
C THR A 308 2.57 -5.51 18.46
N GLU A 309 2.16 -5.48 19.74
CA GLU A 309 2.96 -4.88 20.82
C GLU A 309 4.32 -5.55 21.06
N ILE A 310 4.51 -6.79 20.59
CA ILE A 310 5.80 -7.48 20.78
C ILE A 310 6.95 -6.81 20.02
N LEU A 311 6.64 -6.00 18.99
CA LEU A 311 7.60 -5.31 18.12
C LEU A 311 7.80 -3.82 18.46
N THR A 312 6.96 -3.24 19.32
CA THR A 312 7.03 -1.80 19.62
C THR A 312 8.03 -1.52 20.73
N GLY A 313 9.26 -1.17 20.35
CA GLY A 313 10.33 -0.79 21.27
C GLY A 313 11.17 0.38 20.77
N ASP A 314 10.63 1.61 20.79
CA ASP A 314 11.29 2.83 21.32
C ASP A 314 10.34 4.05 21.44
N ASP A 315 9.11 3.89 21.95
CA ASP A 315 8.18 5.02 22.17
C ASP A 315 8.33 5.64 23.58
N ARG A 316 9.57 5.94 24.00
CA ARG A 316 9.81 6.85 25.14
C ARG A 316 9.95 8.31 24.74
N HIS A 317 9.82 8.66 23.45
CA HIS A 317 9.88 10.05 22.99
C HIS A 317 8.51 10.78 22.91
N ASP A 318 7.37 10.06 22.91
CA ASP A 318 6.05 10.71 22.74
C ASP A 318 5.23 10.91 24.04
N ARG A 319 5.78 10.52 25.21
CA ARG A 319 5.18 10.91 26.50
C ARG A 319 5.64 12.27 26.99
N ASN A 320 6.82 12.75 26.62
CA ASN A 320 7.26 14.10 27.03
C ASN A 320 6.63 15.22 26.19
N THR A 321 6.19 14.95 24.97
CA THR A 321 5.49 15.92 24.11
C THR A 321 4.01 16.07 24.47
N SER A 322 3.38 15.03 25.04
CA SER A 322 2.00 15.11 25.54
C SER A 322 1.91 15.67 26.97
N THR A 323 2.90 15.42 27.83
CA THR A 323 2.96 16.05 29.16
C THR A 323 3.37 17.54 29.07
N GLN A 324 4.32 17.94 28.20
CA GLN A 324 4.65 19.36 28.01
C GLN A 324 3.52 20.16 27.33
N LYS A 325 2.72 19.56 26.46
CA LYS A 325 1.59 20.26 25.81
C LYS A 325 0.42 20.49 26.79
N SER A 326 0.18 19.54 27.70
CA SER A 326 -0.80 19.70 28.79
C SER A 326 -0.41 20.80 29.78
N GLU A 327 0.89 20.90 30.11
CA GLU A 327 1.41 21.89 31.09
C GLU A 327 1.47 23.32 30.52
N TYR A 328 1.68 23.47 29.20
CA TYR A 328 1.55 24.76 28.50
C TYR A 328 0.09 25.22 28.33
N GLU A 329 -0.87 24.31 28.10
CA GLU A 329 -2.30 24.66 28.00
C GLU A 329 -2.93 24.99 29.37
N THR A 330 -2.43 24.42 30.48
CA THR A 330 -2.88 24.80 31.83
C THR A 330 -2.25 26.12 32.32
N SER A 331 -1.01 26.46 31.95
CA SER A 331 -0.43 27.77 32.31
C SER A 331 -1.05 28.95 31.54
N ASN A 332 -1.43 28.78 30.26
CA ASN A 332 -2.02 29.86 29.46
C ASN A 332 -3.52 30.10 29.76
N SER A 333 -4.25 29.09 30.23
CA SER A 333 -5.65 29.26 30.65
C SER A 333 -5.79 29.95 32.00
N VAL A 334 -4.85 29.75 32.93
CA VAL A 334 -4.84 30.44 34.23
C VAL A 334 -4.40 31.91 34.11
N THR A 335 -3.47 32.23 33.20
CA THR A 335 -3.00 33.61 32.99
C THR A 335 -4.05 34.48 32.29
N THR A 336 -4.86 33.91 31.39
CA THR A 336 -5.91 34.65 30.67
C THR A 336 -7.15 34.93 31.53
N ALA A 337 -7.37 34.18 32.62
CA ALA A 337 -8.50 34.37 33.52
C ALA A 337 -8.27 35.42 34.63
N MET A 338 -7.04 35.93 34.79
CA MET A 338 -6.73 36.91 35.85
C MET A 338 -6.72 38.38 35.41
N ASP A 339 -6.80 38.68 34.11
CA ASP A 339 -6.64 40.05 33.58
C ASP A 339 -7.95 40.76 33.19
N SER A 340 -9.11 40.26 33.66
CA SER A 340 -10.40 40.94 33.51
C SER A 340 -10.94 41.39 34.86
N ARG A 341 -10.32 42.42 35.46
CA ARG A 341 -11.00 43.27 36.46
C ARG A 341 -11.49 44.55 35.76
N PRO A 342 -12.77 44.93 35.91
CA PRO A 342 -13.27 46.16 35.32
C PRO A 342 -12.74 47.36 36.11
N ILE A 343 -12.19 48.34 35.39
CA ILE A 343 -11.88 49.67 35.92
C ILE A 343 -13.22 50.39 36.11
N GLN A 344 -13.62 50.61 37.36
CA GLN A 344 -14.65 51.59 37.73
C GLN A 344 -13.99 52.99 37.76
N ASN A 345 -14.42 53.86 36.85
CA ASN A 345 -14.86 55.24 37.12
C ASN A 345 -15.29 55.93 35.83
#